data_AF-A0A6A5A9R1-F1
#
_entry.id   AF-A0A6A5A9R1-F1
#
_cell.length_a   1.000
_cell.length_b   1.000
_cell.length_c   1.000
_cell.angle_alpha   90.00
_cell.angle_beta   90.00
_cell.angle_gamma   90.00
#
_symmetry.space_group_name_H-M   'P 1'
#
loop_
_entity.id
_entity.type
_entity.pdbx_description
1 polymer ?
#
loop_
_entity_poly.entity_id
_entity_poly.type
_entity_poly.pdbx_seq_one_letter_code
_entity_poly.pdbx_strand_id
1 'polypeptide(L)'
;MSTPTAADVTAAFTNNSLDIKQDAVATCVELCKEFALSAESLAEQWDVFAMNASIQVATIDSLGRFRAMLFDQTNKRAIKRETKETLKGKSMVKKEPLASVYGIHLPTVHETPKKRQASASFQSPDAKMAKASVFSPSSFQSPPSAEYASRANAGEVVDSFNTSLKSQINVDGVRGDAVKVECIHTDTHMSMSVIPLSYRDDEISKSNVRIIMHAGAANNFMYTSMSDRAIALDQLLVDFQTRMEAQLAIDCGAVGDPSPSHVTVCGRIVCEAPEGKLNASVVQLEGARKYCGGQRVLLDLSQVPALEAFPGKLVAVEGIYNDSRHPMQVKRFIEVRSLFPEPVPFAVTIANDTAPVRIFTAAGPFTPHNDPQYQPLSDLIAVAAKQKPDVVIL
;
A
#
# COMPACT_ATOMS: atom_id res chain seq x y z
N MET A 1 -22.22 16.75 -6.82
CA MET A 1 -23.62 16.91 -6.37
C MET A 1 -23.58 17.33 -4.91
N SER A 2 -24.33 18.36 -4.53
CA SER A 2 -24.42 18.78 -3.13
C SER A 2 -25.04 17.66 -2.30
N THR A 3 -24.45 17.35 -1.14
CA THR A 3 -24.96 16.31 -0.24
C THR A 3 -26.29 16.79 0.37
N PRO A 4 -27.38 16.01 0.29
CA PRO A 4 -28.68 16.43 0.82
C PRO A 4 -28.64 16.57 2.34
N THR A 5 -29.29 17.61 2.85
CA THR A 5 -29.45 17.89 4.28
C THR A 5 -30.69 17.20 4.85
N ALA A 6 -30.83 17.16 6.18
CA ALA A 6 -32.01 16.58 6.83
C ALA A 6 -33.32 17.29 6.41
N ALA A 7 -33.27 18.59 6.13
CA ALA A 7 -34.42 19.35 5.62
C ALA A 7 -34.83 18.88 4.21
N ASP A 8 -33.86 18.61 3.35
CA ASP A 8 -34.11 18.14 1.97
C ASP A 8 -34.75 16.74 1.96
N VAL A 9 -34.32 15.86 2.87
CA VAL A 9 -34.89 14.51 3.03
C VAL A 9 -36.33 14.59 3.54
N THR A 10 -36.61 15.41 4.57
CA THR A 10 -37.97 15.57 5.09
C THR A 10 -38.89 16.18 4.03
N ALA A 11 -38.41 17.15 3.25
CA ALA A 11 -39.18 17.73 2.14
C ALA A 11 -39.48 16.69 1.04
N ALA A 12 -38.50 15.86 0.66
CA ALA A 12 -38.69 14.83 -0.37
C ALA A 12 -39.68 13.73 0.05
N PHE A 13 -39.68 13.32 1.33
CA PHE A 13 -40.66 12.36 1.86
C PHE A 13 -42.06 12.98 1.93
N THR A 14 -42.16 14.24 2.34
CA THR A 14 -43.44 14.97 2.38
C THR A 14 -44.03 15.13 0.97
N ASN A 15 -43.21 15.50 -0.01
CA ASN A 15 -43.64 15.67 -1.40
C ASN A 15 -44.16 14.37 -2.04
N ASN A 16 -43.65 13.22 -1.61
CA ASN A 16 -44.10 11.91 -2.08
C ASN A 16 -45.19 11.29 -1.20
N SER A 17 -45.74 12.02 -0.21
CA SER A 17 -46.75 11.52 0.73
C SER A 17 -46.30 10.28 1.52
N LEU A 18 -45.03 10.25 1.94
CA LEU A 18 -44.42 9.13 2.66
C LEU A 18 -44.17 9.50 4.13
N ASP A 19 -44.58 8.63 5.04
CA ASP A 19 -44.40 8.84 6.48
C ASP A 19 -42.99 8.41 6.94
N ILE A 20 -42.30 9.32 7.64
CA ILE A 20 -40.97 9.09 8.20
C ILE A 20 -40.94 9.45 9.69
N LYS A 21 -40.34 8.59 10.52
CA LYS A 21 -40.08 8.93 11.92
C LYS A 21 -38.89 9.88 12.04
N GLN A 22 -38.95 10.81 12.99
CA GLN A 22 -37.93 11.84 13.19
C GLN A 22 -36.54 11.27 13.52
N ASP A 23 -36.48 10.12 14.19
CA ASP A 23 -35.24 9.39 14.52
C ASP A 23 -34.61 8.71 13.29
N ALA A 24 -35.40 8.47 12.23
CA ALA A 24 -34.97 7.81 11.00
C ALA A 24 -34.40 8.76 9.94
N VAL A 25 -34.65 10.08 10.07
CA VAL A 25 -34.19 11.11 9.09
C VAL A 25 -32.67 11.14 8.98
N ALA A 26 -31.95 11.00 10.09
CA ALA A 26 -30.48 10.95 10.09
C ALA A 26 -29.95 9.75 9.29
N THR A 27 -30.61 8.59 9.40
CA THR A 27 -30.25 7.37 8.66
C THR A 27 -30.48 7.56 7.15
N CYS A 28 -31.56 8.24 6.74
CA CYS A 28 -31.79 8.57 5.33
C CYS A 28 -30.71 9.48 4.74
N VAL A 29 -30.22 10.47 5.50
CA VAL A 29 -29.11 11.33 5.06
C VAL A 29 -27.81 10.52 4.88
N GLU A 30 -27.56 9.55 5.75
CA GLU A 30 -26.42 8.63 5.60
C GLU A 30 -26.55 7.76 4.35
N LEU A 31 -27.73 7.22 4.07
CA LEU A 31 -27.99 6.42 2.85
C LEU A 31 -27.79 7.25 1.56
N CYS A 32 -28.22 8.51 1.55
CA CYS A 32 -27.95 9.41 0.43
C CYS A 32 -26.45 9.59 0.18
N LYS A 33 -25.64 9.69 1.24
CA LYS A 33 -24.18 9.82 1.12
C LYS A 33 -23.53 8.52 0.65
N GLU A 34 -23.95 7.39 1.19
CA GLU A 34 -23.38 6.08 0.89
C GLU A 34 -23.65 5.63 -0.55
N PHE A 35 -24.87 5.84 -1.05
CA PHE A 35 -25.28 5.40 -2.39
C PHE A 35 -25.25 6.51 -3.45
N ALA A 36 -24.74 7.70 -3.09
CA ALA A 36 -24.71 8.88 -3.96
C ALA A 36 -26.08 9.23 -4.58
N LEU A 37 -27.13 9.20 -3.75
CA LEU A 37 -28.51 9.50 -4.15
C LEU A 37 -28.93 10.93 -3.75
N SER A 38 -29.78 11.55 -4.56
CA SER A 38 -30.51 12.75 -4.16
C SER A 38 -31.64 12.40 -3.18
N ALA A 39 -32.09 13.38 -2.38
CA ALA A 39 -33.21 13.18 -1.47
C ALA A 39 -34.49 12.71 -2.19
N GLU A 40 -34.74 13.23 -3.39
CA GLU A 40 -35.87 12.81 -4.24
C GLU A 40 -35.73 11.36 -4.72
N SER A 41 -34.55 10.99 -5.24
CA SER A 41 -34.32 9.63 -5.73
C SER A 41 -34.32 8.59 -4.60
N LEU A 42 -33.92 8.99 -3.40
CA LEU A 42 -34.05 8.15 -2.21
C LEU A 42 -35.53 7.90 -1.88
N ALA A 43 -36.36 8.94 -1.88
CA ALA A 43 -37.78 8.84 -1.56
C ALA A 43 -38.55 7.96 -2.57
N GLU A 44 -38.26 8.11 -3.87
CA GLU A 44 -38.85 7.26 -4.93
C GLU A 44 -38.48 5.78 -4.77
N GLN A 45 -37.20 5.49 -4.49
CA GLN A 45 -36.75 4.11 -4.29
C GLN A 45 -37.29 3.52 -2.99
N TRP A 46 -37.42 4.36 -1.95
CA TRP A 46 -38.05 3.97 -0.70
C TRP A 46 -39.53 3.64 -0.89
N ASP A 47 -40.28 4.42 -1.67
CA ASP A 47 -41.70 4.15 -1.96
C ASP A 47 -41.90 2.78 -2.62
N VAL A 48 -41.11 2.49 -3.65
CA VAL A 48 -41.12 1.17 -4.31
C VAL A 48 -40.78 0.03 -3.33
N PHE A 49 -39.83 0.26 -2.42
CA PHE A 49 -39.51 -0.73 -1.39
C PHE A 49 -40.64 -0.92 -0.38
N ALA A 50 -41.19 0.19 0.11
CA ALA A 50 -42.24 0.23 1.12
C ALA A 50 -43.50 -0.47 0.60
N MET A 51 -43.87 -0.25 -0.66
CA MET A 51 -44.94 -0.99 -1.34
C MET A 51 -44.67 -2.51 -1.37
N ASN A 52 -43.49 -2.93 -1.83
CA ASN A 52 -43.16 -4.35 -1.97
C ASN A 52 -43.06 -5.08 -0.62
N ALA A 53 -42.59 -4.39 0.42
CA ALA A 53 -42.45 -4.92 1.77
C ALA A 53 -43.70 -4.69 2.65
N SER A 54 -44.75 -4.06 2.11
CA SER A 54 -45.97 -3.66 2.84
C SER A 54 -45.68 -2.83 4.10
N ILE A 55 -44.72 -1.92 4.02
CA ILE A 55 -44.29 -1.03 5.11
C ILE A 55 -44.94 0.34 4.90
N GLN A 56 -45.60 0.88 5.92
CA GLN A 56 -46.29 2.17 5.84
C GLN A 56 -45.43 3.34 6.34
N VAL A 57 -44.48 3.09 7.27
CA VAL A 57 -43.68 4.14 7.91
C VAL A 57 -42.20 3.80 7.85
N ALA A 58 -41.37 4.77 7.49
CA ALA A 58 -39.92 4.68 7.55
C ALA A 58 -39.44 4.73 9.00
N THR A 59 -38.82 3.63 9.43
CA THR A 59 -38.20 3.44 10.76
C THR A 59 -36.77 2.97 10.57
N ILE A 60 -35.95 3.05 11.61
CA ILE A 60 -34.53 2.64 11.53
C ILE A 60 -34.39 1.17 11.10
N ASP A 61 -35.24 0.26 11.59
CA ASP A 61 -35.20 -1.17 11.18
C ASP A 61 -35.57 -1.36 9.71
N SER A 62 -36.63 -0.68 9.25
CA SER A 62 -37.07 -0.79 7.86
C SER A 62 -36.09 -0.15 6.88
N LEU A 63 -35.41 0.93 7.28
CA LEU A 63 -34.29 1.52 6.52
C LEU A 63 -33.06 0.61 6.48
N GLY A 64 -32.81 -0.19 7.52
CA GLY A 64 -31.76 -1.22 7.52
C GLY A 64 -31.99 -2.27 6.42
N ARG A 65 -33.25 -2.71 6.22
CA ARG A 65 -33.62 -3.63 5.13
C ARG A 65 -33.55 -2.98 3.76
N PHE A 66 -33.94 -1.70 3.67
CA PHE A 66 -33.82 -0.92 2.44
C PHE A 66 -32.36 -0.73 2.02
N ARG A 67 -31.45 -0.47 2.96
CA ARG A 67 -29.99 -0.41 2.73
C ARG A 67 -29.46 -1.68 2.07
N ALA A 68 -29.88 -2.85 2.55
CA ALA A 68 -29.49 -4.13 1.97
C ALA A 68 -29.98 -4.30 0.53
N MET A 69 -31.19 -3.80 0.20
CA MET A 69 -31.70 -3.83 -1.17
C MET A 69 -30.91 -2.89 -2.10
N LEU A 70 -30.59 -1.67 -1.65
CA LEU A 70 -29.74 -0.74 -2.42
C LEU A 70 -28.37 -1.36 -2.72
N PHE A 71 -27.80 -2.08 -1.76
CA PHE A 71 -26.52 -2.79 -1.92
C PHE A 71 -26.58 -3.94 -2.93
N ASP A 72 -27.64 -4.75 -2.90
CA ASP A 72 -27.83 -5.82 -3.89
C ASP A 72 -28.08 -5.25 -5.30
N GLN A 73 -28.80 -4.13 -5.40
CA GLN A 73 -29.06 -3.46 -6.68
C GLN A 73 -27.78 -2.88 -7.30
N THR A 74 -26.90 -2.26 -6.51
CA THR A 74 -25.61 -1.75 -7.01
C THR A 74 -24.68 -2.88 -7.45
N ASN A 75 -24.62 -3.99 -6.69
CA ASN A 75 -23.85 -5.17 -7.09
C ASN A 75 -24.37 -5.83 -8.37
N LYS A 76 -25.69 -6.01 -8.53
CA LYS A 76 -26.27 -6.57 -9.76
C LYS A 76 -26.04 -5.67 -10.98
N ARG A 77 -26.03 -4.34 -10.80
CA ARG A 77 -25.70 -3.37 -11.87
C ARG A 77 -24.22 -3.43 -12.24
N ALA A 78 -23.31 -3.65 -11.30
CA ALA A 78 -21.88 -3.83 -11.57
C ALA A 78 -21.61 -5.11 -12.38
N ILE A 79 -22.20 -6.24 -11.96
CA ILE A 79 -22.04 -7.54 -12.65
C ILE A 79 -22.56 -7.48 -14.08
N LYS A 80 -23.72 -6.86 -14.31
CA LYS A 80 -24.31 -6.73 -15.66
C LYS A 80 -23.53 -5.79 -16.59
N ARG A 81 -22.75 -4.85 -16.02
CA ARG A 81 -21.87 -3.94 -16.77
C ARG A 81 -20.62 -4.69 -17.26
N GLU A 82 -20.04 -5.55 -16.43
CA GLU A 82 -18.91 -6.43 -16.81
C GLU A 82 -19.29 -7.45 -17.91
N THR A 83 -20.51 -7.99 -17.90
CA THR A 83 -20.97 -8.91 -18.95
C THR A 83 -21.23 -8.22 -20.29
N LYS A 84 -21.50 -6.91 -20.29
CA LYS A 84 -21.78 -6.13 -21.51
C LYS A 84 -20.52 -5.54 -22.14
N GLU A 85 -19.49 -5.25 -21.34
CA GLU A 85 -18.17 -4.82 -21.85
C GLU A 85 -17.37 -5.98 -22.48
N THR A 86 -17.57 -7.21 -22.03
CA THR A 86 -16.93 -8.40 -22.63
C THR A 86 -17.46 -8.77 -24.03
N LEU A 87 -18.58 -8.19 -24.48
CA LEU A 87 -19.21 -8.50 -25.78
C LEU A 87 -19.01 -7.41 -26.87
N LYS A 88 -18.25 -6.33 -26.60
CA LYS A 88 -17.92 -5.30 -27.60
C LYS A 88 -16.42 -5.13 -27.81
N GLY A 89 -15.71 -6.23 -28.02
CA GLY A 89 -14.40 -6.20 -28.70
C GLY A 89 -14.59 -6.10 -30.21
N LYS A 90 -14.45 -4.90 -30.78
CA LYS A 90 -14.34 -4.70 -32.23
C LYS A 90 -13.07 -5.39 -32.73
N SER A 91 -13.22 -6.49 -33.47
CA SER A 91 -12.13 -7.07 -34.27
C SER A 91 -11.85 -6.14 -35.45
N MET A 92 -10.77 -5.37 -35.38
CA MET A 92 -10.15 -4.69 -36.51
C MET A 92 -8.88 -5.43 -36.91
N VAL A 93 -9.01 -6.49 -37.69
CA VAL A 93 -7.97 -6.91 -38.65
C VAL A 93 -8.69 -7.47 -39.87
N LYS A 94 -8.84 -6.67 -40.94
CA LYS A 94 -9.03 -7.22 -42.28
C LYS A 94 -7.68 -7.78 -42.71
N LYS A 95 -7.54 -9.11 -42.73
CA LYS A 95 -6.47 -9.81 -43.45
C LYS A 95 -7.06 -10.26 -44.78
N GLU A 96 -6.71 -9.58 -45.86
CA GLU A 96 -6.83 -10.13 -47.21
C GLU A 96 -5.77 -11.23 -47.41
N PRO A 97 -6.09 -12.34 -48.11
CA PRO A 97 -5.11 -13.39 -48.38
C PRO A 97 -4.39 -13.12 -49.70
N LEU A 98 -3.07 -13.06 -49.66
CA LEU A 98 -2.19 -13.09 -50.84
C LEU A 98 -1.40 -14.41 -50.78
N ALA A 99 -1.86 -15.42 -51.52
CA ALA A 99 -1.03 -16.55 -51.93
C ALA A 99 -1.64 -17.27 -53.14
N SER A 100 -1.13 -17.00 -54.34
CA SER A 100 -1.17 -17.97 -55.45
C SER A 100 0.01 -17.77 -56.42
N VAL A 101 1.23 -18.06 -55.98
CA VAL A 101 2.29 -18.48 -56.89
C VAL A 101 3.14 -19.56 -56.18
N TYR A 102 3.28 -20.70 -56.84
CA TYR A 102 4.02 -21.92 -56.45
C TYR A 102 3.30 -22.89 -55.51
N GLY A 103 2.66 -23.89 -56.13
CA GLY A 103 1.97 -24.99 -55.48
C GLY A 103 2.91 -25.91 -54.70
N ILE A 104 2.79 -25.86 -53.38
CA ILE A 104 3.23 -26.90 -52.47
C ILE A 104 2.04 -27.30 -51.60
N HIS A 105 1.64 -28.57 -51.74
CA HIS A 105 0.59 -29.21 -50.97
C HIS A 105 1.20 -29.74 -49.65
N LEU A 106 0.63 -29.38 -48.49
CA LEU A 106 0.95 -29.98 -47.20
C LEU A 106 -0.34 -30.13 -46.37
N PRO A 107 -0.48 -31.23 -45.60
CA PRO A 107 -1.77 -31.86 -45.35
C PRO A 107 -2.58 -31.25 -44.20
N THR A 108 -3.89 -31.40 -44.32
CA THR A 108 -4.94 -31.03 -43.37
C THR A 108 -4.75 -31.69 -42.00
N VAL A 109 -4.68 -30.86 -40.95
CA VAL A 109 -4.70 -31.29 -39.55
C VAL A 109 -6.16 -31.55 -39.12
N HIS A 110 -6.37 -32.76 -38.59
CA HIS A 110 -7.64 -33.28 -38.11
C HIS A 110 -8.15 -32.61 -36.82
N GLU A 111 -9.44 -32.82 -36.59
CA GLU A 111 -10.34 -32.33 -35.55
C GLU A 111 -9.80 -32.33 -34.11
N THR A 112 -10.31 -31.35 -33.35
CA THR A 112 -10.21 -31.16 -31.90
C THR A 112 -10.69 -32.38 -31.09
N PRO A 113 -9.94 -32.88 -30.09
CA PRO A 113 -10.44 -33.91 -29.19
C PRO A 113 -11.38 -33.35 -28.12
N LYS A 114 -12.53 -34.02 -27.97
CA LYS A 114 -13.58 -33.77 -26.98
C LYS A 114 -13.18 -34.14 -25.54
N LYS A 115 -13.79 -33.38 -24.63
CA LYS A 115 -14.02 -33.57 -23.19
C LYS A 115 -14.22 -35.05 -22.78
N ARG A 116 -13.44 -35.55 -21.82
CA ARG A 116 -13.67 -36.83 -21.13
C ARG A 116 -13.84 -36.61 -19.62
N GLN A 117 -14.95 -37.09 -19.07
CA GLN A 117 -15.28 -37.06 -17.65
C GLN A 117 -14.63 -38.23 -16.88
N ALA A 118 -14.19 -37.87 -15.67
CA ALA A 118 -14.12 -38.58 -14.39
C ALA A 118 -13.39 -39.94 -14.25
N SER A 119 -12.47 -39.98 -13.28
CA SER A 119 -12.42 -41.04 -12.27
C SER A 119 -11.97 -40.47 -10.92
N ALA A 120 -12.78 -40.71 -9.89
CA ALA A 120 -12.51 -40.39 -8.51
C ALA A 120 -11.51 -41.40 -7.91
N SER A 121 -10.42 -40.89 -7.33
CA SER A 121 -9.65 -41.53 -6.26
C SER A 121 -8.37 -40.72 -6.01
N PHE A 122 -8.40 -39.80 -5.05
CA PHE A 122 -7.18 -39.30 -4.40
C PHE A 122 -7.38 -39.46 -2.89
N GLN A 123 -6.78 -40.53 -2.37
CA GLN A 123 -6.58 -40.71 -0.94
C GLN A 123 -5.46 -39.76 -0.51
N SER A 124 -5.72 -38.97 0.53
CA SER A 124 -4.74 -38.07 1.14
C SER A 124 -3.54 -38.86 1.67
N PRO A 125 -2.29 -38.57 1.24
CA PRO A 125 -1.12 -39.05 1.94
C PRO A 125 -0.87 -38.20 3.18
N ASP A 126 -0.59 -38.90 4.28
CA ASP A 126 -0.23 -38.38 5.60
C ASP A 126 0.64 -37.12 5.63
N ALA A 127 0.34 -36.27 6.61
CA ALA A 127 1.06 -35.08 6.97
C ALA A 127 2.54 -35.38 7.27
N LYS A 128 3.40 -35.20 6.27
CA LYS A 128 4.82 -34.91 6.50
C LYS A 128 5.01 -33.43 6.27
N MET A 129 5.33 -32.72 7.36
CA MET A 129 5.69 -31.31 7.42
C MET A 129 6.58 -30.93 6.22
N ALA A 130 5.98 -30.29 5.23
CA ALA A 130 6.72 -29.67 4.15
C ALA A 130 7.40 -28.41 4.70
N LYS A 131 8.71 -28.32 4.45
CA LYS A 131 9.59 -27.24 4.85
C LYS A 131 9.01 -25.88 4.49
N ALA A 132 9.23 -24.94 5.40
CA ALA A 132 8.80 -23.57 5.35
C ALA A 132 9.03 -22.89 3.99
N SER A 133 8.04 -22.07 3.66
CA SER A 133 7.99 -21.07 2.59
C SER A 133 9.33 -20.42 2.27
N VAL A 134 9.63 -20.34 0.97
CA VAL A 134 10.84 -19.74 0.34
C VAL A 134 10.88 -18.20 0.48
N PHE A 135 10.08 -17.62 1.39
CA PHE A 135 9.95 -16.16 1.55
C PHE A 135 10.30 -15.63 2.94
N SER A 136 10.86 -16.47 3.83
CA SER A 136 11.43 -16.01 5.09
C SER A 136 12.86 -16.53 5.22
N PRO A 137 13.88 -15.66 5.30
CA PRO A 137 15.23 -16.08 5.64
C PRO A 137 15.20 -16.88 6.94
N SER A 138 15.93 -18.00 7.00
CA SER A 138 16.03 -18.88 8.18
C SER A 138 16.49 -18.12 9.45
N SER A 139 17.07 -16.93 9.28
CA SER A 139 17.48 -16.00 10.34
C SER A 139 16.32 -15.38 11.15
N PHE A 140 15.06 -15.53 10.72
CA PHE A 140 13.88 -15.01 11.43
C PHE A 140 13.20 -16.05 12.33
N GLN A 141 13.71 -17.28 12.40
CA GLN A 141 13.22 -18.24 13.37
C GLN A 141 13.86 -17.93 14.73
N SER A 142 13.05 -17.54 15.71
CA SER A 142 13.52 -17.38 17.08
C SER A 142 14.01 -18.74 17.61
N PRO A 143 15.14 -18.80 18.34
CA PRO A 143 15.66 -20.06 18.84
C PRO A 143 14.68 -20.73 19.81
N PRO A 144 14.76 -22.06 20.04
CA PRO A 144 14.01 -22.73 21.09
C PRO A 144 14.23 -22.09 22.47
N SER A 145 13.21 -22.13 23.33
CA SER A 145 13.27 -21.53 24.68
C SER A 145 14.40 -22.07 25.55
N ALA A 146 14.71 -23.37 25.47
CA ALA A 146 15.82 -23.97 26.22
C ALA A 146 17.18 -23.38 25.80
N GLU A 147 17.41 -23.21 24.50
CA GLU A 147 18.62 -22.58 23.98
C GLU A 147 18.70 -21.12 24.40
N TYR A 148 17.58 -20.38 24.29
CA TYR A 148 17.50 -18.99 24.74
C TYR A 148 17.82 -18.84 26.22
N ALA A 149 17.25 -19.67 27.09
CA ALA A 149 17.47 -19.61 28.54
C ALA A 149 18.93 -19.97 28.92
N SER A 150 19.55 -20.88 28.18
CA SER A 150 20.94 -21.32 28.40
C SER A 150 22.01 -20.44 27.73
N ARG A 151 21.61 -19.33 27.08
CA ARG A 151 22.52 -18.51 26.28
C ARG A 151 23.62 -17.86 27.14
N ALA A 152 24.86 -17.93 26.67
CA ALA A 152 26.02 -17.37 27.39
C ALA A 152 26.35 -15.91 27.00
N ASN A 153 25.86 -15.46 25.84
CA ASN A 153 26.12 -14.14 25.25
C ASN A 153 25.17 -13.04 25.77
N ALA A 154 24.72 -13.17 27.02
CA ALA A 154 23.82 -12.21 27.65
C ALA A 154 24.47 -10.82 27.77
N GLY A 155 23.94 -9.81 27.08
CA GLY A 155 24.44 -8.43 27.16
C GLY A 155 25.75 -8.19 26.40
N GLU A 156 26.17 -9.12 25.54
CA GLU A 156 27.31 -8.93 24.66
C GLU A 156 27.02 -7.81 23.63
N VAL A 157 27.98 -6.90 23.46
CA VAL A 157 27.90 -5.83 22.45
C VAL A 157 28.46 -6.38 21.13
N VAL A 158 27.58 -6.64 20.18
CA VAL A 158 27.94 -7.24 18.87
C VAL A 158 28.48 -6.21 17.88
N ASP A 159 27.99 -4.96 17.96
CA ASP A 159 28.44 -3.86 17.10
C ASP A 159 28.43 -2.52 17.86
N SER A 160 29.24 -1.57 17.41
CA SER A 160 29.31 -0.22 17.99
C SER A 160 29.59 0.81 16.92
N PHE A 161 28.63 1.71 16.72
CA PHE A 161 28.76 2.86 15.84
C PHE A 161 29.26 4.09 16.61
N ASN A 162 30.00 4.99 15.94
CA ASN A 162 30.49 6.26 16.50
C ASN A 162 31.22 6.15 17.86
N THR A 163 32.07 5.12 18.02
CA THR A 163 32.82 4.89 19.27
C THR A 163 33.69 6.07 19.69
N SER A 164 34.20 6.84 18.74
CA SER A 164 34.98 8.07 18.97
C SER A 164 34.22 9.16 19.72
N LEU A 165 32.89 9.16 19.67
CA LEU A 165 32.05 10.13 20.39
C LEU A 165 31.73 9.71 21.83
N LYS A 166 31.98 8.45 22.21
CA LYS A 166 31.67 7.94 23.56
C LYS A 166 32.41 8.70 24.66
N SER A 167 33.64 9.16 24.41
CA SER A 167 34.41 9.94 25.39
C SER A 167 33.89 11.37 25.58
N GLN A 168 33.02 11.85 24.68
CA GLN A 168 32.45 13.20 24.72
C GLN A 168 31.06 13.22 25.38
N ILE A 169 30.53 12.05 25.76
CA ILE A 169 29.18 11.90 26.31
C ILE A 169 29.29 11.36 27.73
N ASN A 170 28.63 12.02 28.69
CA ASN A 170 28.45 11.46 30.03
C ASN A 170 27.34 10.40 30.00
N VAL A 171 27.72 9.12 29.97
CA VAL A 171 26.80 7.97 29.79
C VAL A 171 25.98 7.67 31.06
N ASP A 172 26.47 8.10 32.22
CA ASP A 172 25.90 7.77 33.54
C ASP A 172 24.92 8.83 34.05
N GLY A 173 24.78 9.97 33.36
CA GLY A 173 23.82 11.00 33.68
C GLY A 173 22.40 10.55 33.36
N VAL A 174 21.56 10.35 34.39
CA VAL A 174 20.12 10.22 34.19
C VAL A 174 19.58 11.60 33.85
N ARG A 175 18.93 11.75 32.68
CA ARG A 175 18.27 12.99 32.30
C ARG A 175 17.10 13.26 33.25
N GLY A 176 17.06 14.45 33.85
CA GLY A 176 15.96 14.89 34.71
C GLY A 176 14.79 15.53 33.95
N ASP A 177 15.03 15.99 32.72
CA ASP A 177 14.04 16.68 31.89
C ASP A 177 13.19 15.71 31.07
N ALA A 178 11.94 16.11 30.79
CA ALA A 178 11.05 15.35 29.93
C ALA A 178 11.51 15.34 28.46
N VAL A 179 11.51 14.16 27.82
CA VAL A 179 11.73 14.01 26.38
C VAL A 179 10.43 14.33 25.62
N LYS A 180 10.53 15.21 24.62
CA LYS A 180 9.42 15.57 23.73
C LYS A 180 9.45 14.65 22.49
N VAL A 181 8.38 13.90 22.27
CA VAL A 181 8.20 13.04 21.07
C VAL A 181 7.13 13.68 20.19
N GLU A 182 7.49 14.03 18.95
CA GLU A 182 6.61 14.68 17.97
C GLU A 182 6.64 13.92 16.64
N CYS A 183 5.48 13.82 15.98
CA CYS A 183 5.39 13.29 14.63
C CYS A 183 5.73 14.41 13.63
N ILE A 184 6.77 14.19 12.81
CA ILE A 184 7.28 15.20 11.86
C ILE A 184 6.60 15.09 10.48
N HIS A 185 5.97 13.95 10.16
CA HIS A 185 5.32 13.72 8.88
C HIS A 185 3.87 13.26 9.08
N THR A 186 2.91 14.15 8.83
CA THR A 186 1.54 13.75 8.54
C THR A 186 1.44 13.54 7.04
N ASP A 187 1.59 12.31 6.55
CA ASP A 187 1.08 12.00 5.22
C ASP A 187 -0.40 12.43 5.20
N THR A 188 -0.77 13.29 4.26
CA THR A 188 -2.12 13.86 4.12
C THR A 188 -3.21 12.78 3.93
N HIS A 189 -2.81 11.53 3.66
CA HIS A 189 -3.67 10.36 3.57
C HIS A 189 -3.82 9.55 4.88
N MET A 190 -3.10 9.90 5.95
CA MET A 190 -3.25 9.26 7.27
C MET A 190 -3.69 10.29 8.31
N SER A 191 -5.01 10.47 8.41
CA SER A 191 -5.58 11.27 9.50
C SER A 191 -5.28 10.59 10.85
N MET A 192 -4.51 11.28 11.67
CA MET A 192 -4.10 10.79 12.99
C MET A 192 -5.27 10.89 13.98
N SER A 193 -5.62 9.76 14.60
CA SER A 193 -6.41 9.75 15.84
C SER A 193 -5.48 9.37 16.98
N VAL A 194 -5.01 10.34 17.75
CA VAL A 194 -4.31 10.05 19.00
C VAL A 194 -5.36 9.54 19.98
N ILE A 195 -5.33 8.26 20.32
CA ILE A 195 -6.12 7.72 21.42
C ILE A 195 -5.22 7.72 22.65
N PRO A 196 -5.32 8.71 23.56
CA PRO A 196 -4.66 8.60 24.84
C PRO A 196 -5.35 7.50 25.65
N LEU A 197 -4.73 6.31 25.71
CA LEU A 197 -5.07 5.32 26.73
C LEU A 197 -4.45 5.80 28.05
N SER A 198 -5.15 6.68 28.78
CA SER A 198 -4.82 6.89 30.19
C SER A 198 -5.30 5.67 30.97
N TYR A 199 -4.42 4.72 31.21
CA TYR A 199 -4.63 3.67 32.19
C TYR A 199 -4.64 4.33 33.57
N ARG A 200 -5.83 4.47 34.16
CA ARG A 200 -6.02 4.90 35.55
C ARG A 200 -5.81 3.67 36.43
N ASP A 201 -4.60 3.52 36.95
CA ASP A 201 -4.38 2.82 38.21
C ASP A 201 -3.77 3.84 39.19
N ASP A 202 -4.47 4.07 40.30
CA ASP A 202 -4.32 5.21 41.21
C ASP A 202 -3.05 5.18 42.10
N GLU A 203 -2.00 4.42 41.75
CA GLU A 203 -0.75 4.38 42.53
C GLU A 203 0.56 4.56 41.74
N ILE A 204 0.53 4.79 40.42
CA ILE A 204 1.76 5.05 39.62
C ILE A 204 1.73 6.49 39.06
N SER A 205 1.61 7.49 39.93
CA SER A 205 1.64 8.92 39.52
C SER A 205 3.05 9.51 39.36
N LYS A 206 4.10 8.70 39.15
CA LYS A 206 5.49 9.18 39.03
C LYS A 206 6.23 8.79 37.75
N SER A 207 5.61 8.12 36.80
CA SER A 207 6.23 7.84 35.50
C SER A 207 5.28 8.24 34.37
N ASN A 208 5.65 9.29 33.63
CA ASN A 208 4.95 9.76 32.44
C ASN A 208 5.14 8.79 31.28
N VAL A 209 4.57 7.58 31.38
CA VAL A 209 4.56 6.62 30.27
C VAL A 209 3.47 7.05 29.28
N ARG A 210 3.87 7.49 28.09
CA ARG A 210 2.96 7.80 26.97
C ARG A 210 3.06 6.71 25.91
N ILE A 211 2.00 5.93 25.75
CA ILE A 211 1.86 4.99 24.63
C ILE A 211 1.26 5.76 23.45
N ILE A 212 1.98 5.83 22.34
CA ILE A 212 1.49 6.43 21.09
C ILE A 212 1.17 5.27 20.14
N MET A 213 -0.11 5.00 19.91
CA MET A 213 -0.56 4.04 18.91
C MET A 213 -0.99 4.77 17.63
N HIS A 214 -0.44 4.35 16.49
CA HIS A 214 -0.87 4.79 15.18
C HIS A 214 -1.91 3.81 14.62
N ALA A 215 -3.19 4.10 14.86
CA ALA A 215 -4.26 3.51 14.07
C ALA A 215 -4.51 4.46 12.89
N GLY A 216 -4.18 4.02 11.67
CA GLY A 216 -4.69 4.67 10.46
C GLY A 216 -6.21 4.73 10.50
N ALA A 217 -6.81 5.72 9.83
CA ALA A 217 -8.24 5.95 9.79
C ALA A 217 -9.05 4.64 9.72
N ALA A 218 -10.06 4.54 10.58
CA ALA A 218 -10.97 3.41 10.64
C ALA A 218 -11.55 3.11 9.25
N ASN A 219 -11.35 1.86 8.80
CA ASN A 219 -11.88 1.24 7.58
C ASN A 219 -11.03 1.36 6.30
N ASN A 220 -9.80 0.85 6.35
CA ASN A 220 -9.26 0.17 5.17
C ASN A 220 -10.01 -1.16 5.01
N PHE A 221 -10.93 -1.25 4.06
CA PHE A 221 -11.54 -2.52 3.70
C PHE A 221 -10.43 -3.52 3.29
N MET A 222 -10.60 -4.82 3.59
CA MET A 222 -9.70 -5.89 3.11
C MET A 222 -9.85 -6.14 1.59
N TYR A 223 -10.17 -5.10 0.84
CA TYR A 223 -10.33 -5.10 -0.61
C TYR A 223 -9.83 -3.76 -1.13
N THR A 224 -8.96 -3.83 -2.14
CA THR A 224 -8.48 -2.67 -2.89
C THR A 224 -8.70 -2.97 -4.36
N SER A 225 -9.46 -2.13 -5.05
CA SER A 225 -9.72 -2.37 -6.47
C SER A 225 -8.44 -2.23 -7.30
N MET A 226 -8.40 -2.87 -8.47
CA MET A 226 -7.27 -2.71 -9.40
C MET A 226 -7.12 -1.26 -9.87
N SER A 227 -8.23 -0.53 -9.96
CA SER A 227 -8.23 0.89 -10.29
C SER A 227 -7.53 1.72 -9.21
N ASP A 228 -7.84 1.49 -7.93
CA ASP A 228 -7.21 2.23 -6.82
C ASP A 228 -5.71 1.94 -6.74
N ARG A 229 -5.32 0.67 -6.94
CA ARG A 229 -3.90 0.29 -7.02
C ARG A 229 -3.19 0.99 -8.17
N ALA A 230 -3.82 1.05 -9.35
CA ALA A 230 -3.26 1.73 -10.51
C ALA A 230 -3.15 3.24 -10.28
N ILE A 231 -4.16 3.87 -9.65
CA ILE A 231 -4.15 5.30 -9.32
C ILE A 231 -3.04 5.60 -8.31
N ALA A 232 -2.90 4.80 -7.26
CA ALA A 232 -1.85 4.99 -6.25
C ALA A 232 -0.44 4.88 -6.86
N LEU A 233 -0.22 3.87 -7.72
CA LEU A 233 1.07 3.69 -8.41
C LEU A 233 1.36 4.83 -9.40
N ASP A 234 0.33 5.33 -10.09
CA ASP A 234 0.46 6.46 -11.01
C ASP A 234 0.77 7.76 -10.26
N GLN A 235 0.10 7.99 -9.13
CA GLN A 235 0.36 9.16 -8.28
C GLN A 235 1.81 9.18 -7.79
N LEU A 236 2.36 8.04 -7.37
CA LEU A 236 3.77 7.92 -6.99
C LEU A 236 4.73 8.30 -8.13
N LEU A 237 4.40 7.93 -9.37
CA LEU A 237 5.19 8.29 -10.55
C LEU A 237 5.11 9.79 -10.86
N VAL A 238 3.91 10.38 -10.77
CA VAL A 238 3.69 11.82 -10.99
C VAL A 238 4.41 12.64 -9.93
N ASP A 239 4.29 12.27 -8.66
CA ASP A 239 4.95 12.96 -7.55
C ASP A 239 6.47 12.88 -7.67
N PHE A 240 6.99 11.72 -8.05
CA PHE A 240 8.41 11.53 -8.28
C PHE A 240 8.93 12.41 -9.42
N GLN A 241 8.29 12.37 -10.60
CA GLN A 241 8.71 13.19 -11.74
C GLN A 241 8.66 14.68 -11.40
N THR A 242 7.58 15.15 -10.76
CA THR A 242 7.43 16.56 -10.36
C THR A 242 8.56 17.00 -9.43
N ARG A 243 8.97 16.15 -8.48
CA ARG A 243 10.10 16.44 -7.58
C ARG A 243 11.44 16.45 -8.32
N MET A 244 11.65 15.50 -9.23
CA MET A 244 12.87 15.43 -10.04
C MET A 244 13.04 16.66 -10.94
N GLU A 245 11.97 17.10 -11.60
CA GLU A 245 11.97 18.31 -12.43
C GLU A 245 12.31 19.55 -11.61
N ALA A 246 11.73 19.68 -10.41
CA ALA A 246 12.02 20.78 -9.49
C ALA A 246 13.47 20.77 -8.98
N GLN A 247 14.00 19.58 -8.66
CA GLN A 247 15.34 19.42 -8.11
C GLN A 247 16.45 19.61 -9.15
N LEU A 248 16.23 19.14 -10.38
CA LEU A 248 17.21 19.22 -11.45
C LEU A 248 17.09 20.49 -12.29
N ALA A 249 15.98 21.24 -12.16
CA ALA A 249 15.62 22.35 -13.04
C ALA A 249 15.63 21.94 -14.53
N ILE A 250 15.16 20.72 -14.82
CA ILE A 250 15.09 20.11 -16.16
C ILE A 250 13.68 19.58 -16.37
N ASP A 251 13.14 19.76 -17.59
CA ASP A 251 11.89 19.14 -18.02
C ASP A 251 12.13 17.67 -18.42
N CYS A 252 11.35 16.76 -17.85
CA CYS A 252 11.50 15.33 -18.15
C CYS A 252 10.67 14.95 -19.37
N GLY A 253 11.28 14.23 -20.31
CA GLY A 253 10.59 13.69 -21.47
C GLY A 253 9.59 12.58 -21.11
N ALA A 254 8.65 12.33 -22.02
CA ALA A 254 7.72 11.22 -21.90
C ALA A 254 8.42 9.89 -22.21
N VAL A 255 8.20 8.89 -21.33
CA VAL A 255 8.68 7.52 -21.58
C VAL A 255 8.00 6.98 -22.84
N GLY A 256 8.79 6.48 -23.79
CA GLY A 256 8.26 5.91 -25.04
C GLY A 256 8.24 6.87 -26.23
N ASP A 257 8.55 8.16 -26.05
CA ASP A 257 8.69 9.13 -27.14
C ASP A 257 10.13 9.11 -27.69
N PRO A 258 10.37 8.68 -28.94
CA PRO A 258 11.70 8.63 -29.51
C PRO A 258 12.33 10.02 -29.69
N SER A 259 13.61 10.12 -29.36
CA SER A 259 14.44 11.31 -29.56
C SER A 259 15.87 10.92 -29.92
N PRO A 260 16.46 11.53 -30.98
CA PRO A 260 17.86 11.33 -31.32
C PRO A 260 18.82 12.07 -30.38
N SER A 261 18.29 12.96 -29.54
CA SER A 261 19.06 13.72 -28.54
C SER A 261 19.01 13.05 -27.18
N HIS A 262 19.92 13.43 -26.28
CA HIS A 262 19.84 13.02 -24.88
C HIS A 262 18.55 13.52 -24.24
N VAL A 263 17.80 12.59 -23.64
CA VAL A 263 16.59 12.87 -22.88
C VAL A 263 16.73 12.36 -21.45
N THR A 264 16.12 13.10 -20.52
CA THR A 264 15.92 12.64 -19.15
C THR A 264 14.47 12.20 -19.02
N VAL A 265 14.23 10.97 -18.57
CA VAL A 265 12.88 10.44 -18.35
C VAL A 265 12.78 9.84 -16.96
N CYS A 266 11.60 9.98 -16.34
CA CYS A 266 11.30 9.44 -15.02
C CYS A 266 10.36 8.24 -15.11
N GLY A 267 10.58 7.25 -14.26
CA GLY A 267 9.72 6.08 -14.23
C GLY A 267 10.04 5.10 -13.10
N ARG A 268 9.34 3.98 -13.12
CA ARG A 268 9.54 2.86 -12.20
C ARG A 268 10.16 1.68 -12.93
N ILE A 269 11.15 1.06 -12.31
CA ILE A 269 11.75 -0.18 -12.80
C ILE A 269 10.71 -1.29 -12.73
N VAL A 270 10.48 -1.95 -13.86
CA VAL A 270 9.64 -3.14 -13.99
C VAL A 270 10.42 -4.25 -14.70
N CYS A 271 10.01 -5.50 -14.46
CA CYS A 271 10.57 -6.66 -15.14
C CYS A 271 9.67 -6.99 -16.34
N GLU A 272 10.25 -7.12 -17.53
CA GLU A 272 9.50 -7.59 -18.70
C GLU A 272 9.02 -9.03 -18.54
N ALA A 273 9.85 -9.88 -17.92
CA ALA A 273 9.57 -11.30 -17.84
C ALA A 273 8.35 -11.58 -16.95
N PRO A 274 7.37 -12.40 -17.42
CA PRO A 274 6.19 -12.77 -16.63
C PRO A 274 6.56 -13.53 -15.35
N GLU A 275 7.69 -14.24 -15.39
CA GLU A 275 8.28 -14.96 -14.26
C GLU A 275 9.81 -14.86 -14.32
N GLY A 276 10.48 -14.80 -13.17
CA GLY A 276 11.93 -14.82 -13.08
C GLY A 276 12.55 -13.64 -12.34
N LYS A 277 13.85 -13.75 -12.06
CA LYS A 277 14.63 -12.71 -11.38
C LYS A 277 14.99 -11.59 -12.37
N LEU A 278 14.87 -10.35 -11.92
CA LEU A 278 15.32 -9.18 -12.69
C LEU A 278 16.79 -9.36 -13.10
N ASN A 279 17.07 -9.14 -14.39
CA ASN A 279 18.41 -9.13 -14.95
C ASN A 279 18.52 -7.99 -15.98
N ALA A 280 19.74 -7.62 -16.37
CA ALA A 280 20.00 -6.45 -17.20
C ALA A 280 19.27 -6.45 -18.57
N SER A 281 18.93 -7.63 -19.12
CA SER A 281 18.28 -7.75 -20.43
C SER A 281 16.77 -7.54 -20.41
N VAL A 282 16.13 -7.60 -19.24
CA VAL A 282 14.67 -7.54 -19.07
C VAL A 282 14.22 -6.34 -18.23
N VAL A 283 15.13 -5.38 -18.01
CA VAL A 283 14.82 -4.16 -17.26
C VAL A 283 14.02 -3.22 -18.14
N GLN A 284 12.81 -2.89 -17.71
CA GLN A 284 11.96 -1.89 -18.33
C GLN A 284 11.75 -0.70 -17.41
N LEU A 285 11.48 0.45 -18.02
CA LEU A 285 11.05 1.66 -17.34
C LEU A 285 9.58 1.92 -17.68
N GLU A 286 8.72 1.98 -16.67
CA GLU A 286 7.32 2.38 -16.80
C GLU A 286 7.16 3.86 -16.40
N GLY A 287 6.61 4.68 -17.29
CA GLY A 287 6.32 6.09 -17.02
C GLY A 287 4.90 6.34 -16.51
N ALA A 288 4.62 7.55 -16.01
CA ALA A 288 3.29 7.91 -15.51
C ALA A 288 2.26 8.05 -16.64
N ARG A 289 1.01 7.66 -16.39
CA ARG A 289 -0.13 7.81 -17.31
C ARG A 289 -0.36 9.25 -17.73
N LYS A 290 -0.19 10.19 -16.79
CA LYS A 290 -0.32 11.62 -17.05
C LYS A 290 0.59 12.12 -18.18
N TYR A 291 1.81 11.61 -18.28
CA TYR A 291 2.83 12.12 -19.22
C TYR A 291 2.99 11.24 -20.46
N CYS A 292 2.81 9.93 -20.34
CA CYS A 292 3.08 8.98 -21.42
C CYS A 292 2.03 7.86 -21.54
N GLY A 293 0.88 7.95 -20.85
CA GLY A 293 -0.15 6.91 -20.93
C GLY A 293 0.23 5.56 -20.30
N GLY A 294 1.29 5.51 -19.49
CA GLY A 294 1.77 4.28 -18.85
C GLY A 294 2.64 3.42 -19.76
N GLN A 295 3.28 4.04 -20.75
CA GLN A 295 4.20 3.36 -21.67
C GLN A 295 5.40 2.77 -20.92
N ARG A 296 5.93 1.69 -21.51
CA ARG A 296 7.09 0.97 -21.01
C ARG A 296 8.14 0.86 -22.10
N VAL A 297 9.39 1.10 -21.74
CA VAL A 297 10.54 0.94 -22.65
C VAL A 297 11.58 0.02 -22.04
N LEU A 298 12.18 -0.84 -22.85
CA LEU A 298 13.35 -1.60 -22.45
C LEU A 298 14.55 -0.69 -22.30
N LEU A 299 15.40 -0.98 -21.32
CA LEU A 299 16.63 -0.24 -21.08
C LEU A 299 17.84 -1.08 -21.52
N ASP A 300 18.69 -0.50 -22.37
CA ASP A 300 20.05 -1.01 -22.58
C ASP A 300 20.98 -0.39 -21.54
N LEU A 301 21.51 -1.26 -20.68
CA LEU A 301 22.35 -0.91 -19.54
C LEU A 301 23.84 -1.17 -19.81
N SER A 302 24.23 -1.47 -21.05
CA SER A 302 25.61 -1.82 -21.42
C SER A 302 26.64 -0.75 -21.05
N GLN A 303 26.24 0.52 -20.99
CA GLN A 303 27.10 1.65 -20.63
C GLN A 303 27.04 2.05 -19.15
N VAL A 304 26.28 1.33 -18.32
CA VAL A 304 26.09 1.63 -16.91
C VAL A 304 26.93 0.65 -16.06
N PRO A 305 28.08 1.08 -15.49
CA PRO A 305 29.04 0.17 -14.86
C PRO A 305 28.57 -0.39 -13.50
N ALA A 306 27.70 0.34 -12.80
CA ALA A 306 27.12 -0.08 -11.53
C ALA A 306 25.67 0.37 -11.45
N LEU A 307 24.76 -0.57 -11.16
CA LEU A 307 23.34 -0.29 -11.03
C LEU A 307 22.74 -1.12 -9.90
N GLU A 308 22.12 -0.41 -8.96
CA GLU A 308 21.14 -1.00 -8.06
C GLU A 308 19.74 -0.88 -8.68
N ALA A 309 19.27 -1.95 -9.34
CA ALA A 309 17.92 -2.02 -9.88
C ALA A 309 17.14 -3.13 -9.17
N PHE A 310 15.94 -2.79 -8.73
CA PHE A 310 14.95 -3.74 -8.24
C PHE A 310 13.56 -3.32 -8.73
N PRO A 311 12.65 -4.28 -8.97
CA PRO A 311 11.29 -3.96 -9.39
C PRO A 311 10.61 -3.05 -8.37
N GLY A 312 9.97 -1.98 -8.85
CA GLY A 312 9.33 -0.98 -7.99
C GLY A 312 10.20 0.25 -7.69
N LYS A 313 11.50 0.21 -7.98
CA LYS A 313 12.40 1.37 -7.77
C LYS A 313 12.00 2.53 -8.69
N LEU A 314 11.77 3.71 -8.13
CA LEU A 314 11.59 4.95 -8.87
C LEU A 314 12.96 5.51 -9.27
N VAL A 315 13.12 5.86 -10.54
CA VAL A 315 14.39 6.32 -11.11
C VAL A 315 14.17 7.40 -12.16
N ALA A 316 15.15 8.29 -12.27
CA ALA A 316 15.32 9.15 -13.43
C ALA A 316 16.55 8.65 -14.21
N VAL A 317 16.40 8.52 -15.52
CA VAL A 317 17.46 8.03 -16.41
C VAL A 317 17.75 9.05 -17.50
N GLU A 318 19.04 9.28 -17.76
CA GLU A 318 19.50 10.04 -18.93
C GLU A 318 19.98 9.04 -19.99
N GLY A 319 19.51 9.20 -21.22
CA GLY A 319 19.87 8.31 -22.31
C GLY A 319 19.43 8.82 -23.67
N ILE A 320 19.58 7.97 -24.69
CA ILE A 320 19.12 8.23 -26.05
C ILE A 320 18.12 7.14 -26.42
N TYR A 321 16.98 7.52 -26.98
CA TYR A 321 15.95 6.59 -27.42
C TYR A 321 15.60 6.88 -28.89
N ASN A 322 16.43 6.38 -29.80
CA ASN A 322 16.37 6.76 -31.22
C ASN A 322 15.08 6.33 -31.93
N ASP A 323 14.59 5.12 -31.65
CA ASP A 323 13.36 4.59 -32.22
C ASP A 323 12.68 3.62 -31.24
N SER A 324 11.42 3.30 -31.53
CA SER A 324 10.61 2.42 -30.68
C SER A 324 10.88 0.93 -30.85
N ARG A 325 11.82 0.54 -31.72
CA ARG A 325 12.15 -0.87 -32.00
C ARG A 325 13.35 -1.36 -31.17
N HIS A 326 14.16 -0.44 -30.66
CA HIS A 326 15.35 -0.76 -29.88
C HIS A 326 15.20 -0.27 -28.43
N PRO A 327 15.88 -0.92 -27.46
CA PRO A 327 15.94 -0.41 -26.10
C PRO A 327 16.50 1.02 -26.03
N MET A 328 16.05 1.78 -25.03
CA MET A 328 16.65 3.07 -24.69
C MET A 328 18.08 2.85 -24.19
N GLN A 329 19.05 3.48 -24.86
CA GLN A 329 20.45 3.41 -24.46
C GLN A 329 20.66 4.31 -23.25
N VAL A 330 20.82 3.70 -22.08
CA VAL A 330 21.00 4.42 -20.82
C VAL A 330 22.46 4.85 -20.69
N LYS A 331 22.66 6.15 -20.54
CA LYS A 331 23.98 6.74 -20.26
C LYS A 331 24.28 6.71 -18.76
N ARG A 332 23.30 7.09 -17.94
CA ARG A 332 23.41 7.07 -16.48
C ARG A 332 22.05 7.16 -15.80
N PHE A 333 22.03 6.69 -14.55
CA PHE A 333 20.96 6.99 -13.62
C PHE A 333 21.26 8.33 -12.96
N ILE A 334 20.22 9.14 -12.78
CA ILE A 334 20.34 10.38 -12.03
C ILE A 334 20.07 10.07 -10.57
N GLU A 335 21.11 10.18 -9.76
CA GLU A 335 20.98 10.04 -8.32
C GLU A 335 20.07 11.14 -7.78
N VAL A 336 19.08 10.71 -7.01
CA VAL A 336 18.20 11.62 -6.33
C VAL A 336 18.91 12.04 -5.04
N ARG A 337 19.30 13.31 -4.90
CA ARG A 337 19.67 13.81 -3.55
C ARG A 337 18.42 13.65 -2.71
N SER A 338 18.53 12.94 -1.59
CA SER A 338 17.49 12.63 -0.60
C SER A 338 16.10 13.17 -0.98
N LEU A 339 15.21 12.28 -1.43
CA LEU A 339 13.78 12.58 -1.71
C LEU A 339 12.99 13.03 -0.48
N PHE A 340 13.60 12.93 0.70
CA PHE A 340 13.07 13.52 1.91
C PHE A 340 13.31 15.02 1.85
N PRO A 341 12.37 15.86 2.32
CA PRO A 341 12.70 17.27 2.54
C PRO A 341 14.05 17.33 3.24
N GLU A 342 14.96 18.18 2.75
CA GLU A 342 16.15 18.60 3.50
C GLU A 342 15.73 18.62 4.96
N PRO A 343 16.34 17.79 5.84
CA PRO A 343 15.88 17.66 7.20
C PRO A 343 15.68 19.07 7.70
N VAL A 344 14.42 19.43 7.99
CA VAL A 344 13.99 20.78 8.38
C VAL A 344 15.14 21.35 9.17
N PRO A 345 15.82 22.44 8.73
CA PRO A 345 17.09 22.83 9.30
C PRO A 345 16.84 22.96 10.79
N PHE A 346 17.21 21.91 11.50
CA PHE A 346 17.10 21.92 12.93
C PHE A 346 18.13 23.00 13.20
N ALA A 347 17.73 24.06 13.88
CA ALA A 347 18.72 24.77 14.64
C ALA A 347 19.28 23.70 15.56
N VAL A 348 20.35 23.03 15.11
CA VAL A 348 21.21 22.19 15.91
C VAL A 348 21.98 23.19 16.76
N THR A 349 21.23 23.94 17.58
CA THR A 349 21.70 24.28 18.89
C THR A 349 21.79 22.91 19.56
N ILE A 350 22.94 22.25 19.42
CA ILE A 350 23.38 21.31 20.44
C ILE A 350 23.51 22.18 21.68
N ALA A 351 22.39 22.45 22.33
CA ALA A 351 22.38 23.01 23.66
C ALA A 351 22.95 21.88 24.51
N ASN A 352 24.28 21.87 24.63
CA ASN A 352 25.05 21.00 25.52
C ASN A 352 24.68 21.20 27.00
N ASP A 353 23.71 22.07 27.29
CA ASP A 353 23.18 22.35 28.61
C ASP A 353 22.28 21.21 29.16
N THR A 354 21.91 20.22 28.33
CA THR A 354 21.09 19.07 28.76
C THR A 354 21.79 17.73 28.54
N ALA A 355 21.53 16.77 29.43
CA ALA A 355 22.04 15.40 29.33
C ALA A 355 21.57 14.71 28.02
N PRO A 356 22.36 13.77 27.45
CA PRO A 356 22.04 13.06 26.21
C PRO A 356 20.73 12.26 26.35
N VAL A 357 19.98 12.12 25.25
CA VAL A 357 18.82 11.21 25.18
C VAL A 357 19.30 9.79 24.90
N ARG A 358 18.88 8.84 25.73
CA ARG A 358 19.13 7.41 25.56
C ARG A 358 17.87 6.71 25.05
N ILE A 359 17.96 6.13 23.86
CA ILE A 359 16.86 5.42 23.20
C ILE A 359 17.23 3.95 23.09
N PHE A 360 16.36 3.06 23.58
CA PHE A 360 16.43 1.64 23.27
C PHE A 360 15.49 1.34 22.11
N THR A 361 15.94 0.51 21.18
CA THR A 361 15.13 0.03 20.07
C THR A 361 15.24 -1.50 20.02
N ALA A 362 14.10 -2.16 19.93
CA ALA A 362 14.04 -3.61 19.71
C ALA A 362 12.93 -3.93 18.71
N ALA A 363 13.02 -5.06 18.03
CA ALA A 363 12.00 -5.54 17.12
C ALA A 363 11.79 -7.04 17.35
N GLY A 364 10.55 -7.50 17.18
CA GLY A 364 10.20 -8.90 17.35
C GLY A 364 10.85 -9.82 16.30
N PRO A 365 10.78 -11.15 16.51
CA PRO A 365 9.90 -11.83 17.46
C PRO A 365 10.37 -11.75 18.91
N PHE A 366 9.46 -11.40 19.82
CA PHE A 366 9.71 -11.29 21.26
C PHE A 366 9.49 -12.60 22.04
N THR A 367 9.34 -13.72 21.32
CA THR A 367 9.09 -15.03 21.90
C THR A 367 9.77 -16.13 21.08
N PRO A 368 10.29 -17.20 21.72
CA PRO A 368 10.73 -18.42 21.05
C PRO A 368 9.61 -19.06 20.22
N HIS A 369 9.97 -19.80 19.16
CA HIS A 369 8.96 -20.45 18.31
C HIS A 369 8.22 -21.62 18.99
N ASN A 370 8.79 -22.19 20.05
CA ASN A 370 8.28 -23.37 20.76
C ASN A 370 7.71 -23.04 22.15
N ASP A 371 7.69 -21.76 22.55
CA ASP A 371 7.31 -21.34 23.89
C ASP A 371 6.65 -19.95 23.87
N PRO A 372 5.39 -19.81 24.32
CA PRO A 372 4.68 -18.54 24.37
C PRO A 372 4.95 -17.74 25.66
N GLN A 373 5.96 -18.07 26.47
CA GLN A 373 6.24 -17.35 27.73
C GLN A 373 6.85 -15.96 27.55
N TYR A 374 7.20 -15.52 26.33
CA TYR A 374 7.78 -14.19 26.07
C TYR A 374 9.03 -13.87 26.91
N GLN A 375 9.83 -14.89 27.25
CA GLN A 375 11.08 -14.71 28.01
C GLN A 375 12.01 -13.61 27.43
N PRO A 376 12.20 -13.49 26.09
CA PRO A 376 12.96 -12.38 25.51
C PRO A 376 12.39 -10.99 25.82
N LEU A 377 11.06 -10.84 25.83
CA LEU A 377 10.41 -9.59 26.21
C LEU A 377 10.65 -9.27 27.68
N SER A 378 10.51 -10.27 28.56
CA SER A 378 10.75 -10.12 29.99
C SER A 378 12.19 -9.67 30.28
N ASP A 379 13.16 -10.28 29.61
CA ASP A 379 14.57 -9.88 29.72
C ASP A 379 14.81 -8.44 29.22
N LEU A 380 14.21 -8.07 28.09
CA LEU A 380 14.30 -6.70 27.56
C LEU A 380 13.75 -5.67 28.54
N ILE A 381 12.58 -5.96 29.14
CA ILE A 381 11.97 -5.10 30.16
C ILE A 381 12.88 -5.01 31.40
N ALA A 382 13.46 -6.12 31.84
CA ALA A 382 14.38 -6.13 32.98
C ALA A 382 15.64 -5.28 32.70
N VAL A 383 16.18 -5.36 31.48
CA VAL A 383 17.33 -4.53 31.05
C VAL A 383 16.94 -3.05 30.99
N ALA A 384 15.77 -2.73 30.42
CA ALA A 384 15.28 -1.35 30.38
C ALA A 384 15.03 -0.80 31.79
N ALA A 385 14.44 -1.58 32.70
CA ALA A 385 14.23 -1.18 34.09
C ALA A 385 15.55 -0.93 34.83
N LYS A 386 16.59 -1.73 34.55
CA LYS A 386 17.93 -1.57 35.12
C LYS A 386 18.65 -0.35 34.57
N GLN A 387 18.65 -0.17 33.25
CA GLN A 387 19.45 0.87 32.57
C GLN A 387 18.72 2.22 32.47
N LYS A 388 17.40 2.25 32.63
CA LYS A 388 16.53 3.43 32.62
C LYS A 388 16.77 4.32 31.38
N PRO A 389 16.57 3.81 30.14
CA PRO A 389 16.58 4.65 28.95
C PRO A 389 15.45 5.69 29.02
N ASP A 390 15.60 6.79 28.30
CA ASP A 390 14.57 7.83 28.24
C ASP A 390 13.40 7.42 27.34
N VAL A 391 13.68 6.65 26.30
CA VAL A 391 12.68 6.16 25.33
C VAL A 391 12.97 4.70 25.00
N VAL A 392 11.91 3.90 24.87
CA VAL A 392 11.97 2.53 24.32
C VAL A 392 11.03 2.47 23.11
N ILE A 393 11.56 2.04 21.97
CA ILE A 393 10.83 1.81 20.72
C ILE A 393 10.78 0.29 20.51
N LEU A 394 9.56 -0.26 20.44
CA LEU A 394 9.30 -1.70 20.26
C LEU A 394 8.52 -1.97 18.98
#